data_AF-A0A1Y2G3U9-F1
#
_entry.id   AF-A0A1Y2G3U9-F1
#
_cell.length_a   1.000
_cell.length_b   1.000
_cell.length_c   1.000
_cell.angle_alpha   90.00
_cell.angle_beta   90.00
_cell.angle_gamma   90.00
#
_symmetry.space_group_name_H-M   'P 1'
#
loop_
_entity.id
_entity.type
_entity.pdbx_description
1 polymer ?
#
loop_
_entity_poly.entity_id
_entity_poly.type
_entity_poly.pdbx_seq_one_letter_code
_entity_poly.pdbx_strand_id
1 'polypeptide(L)'
;KVLKQVHPDTGISKKAMEIMCNFVEDLFDRLAAEAAKLATYNKKSTISSREVQTAARLLLPGELSKHAISEGTKAVTKVSFVCFGCCSLGFGAWYSPLLPDSTVLLLGSLSSTVDER
;
A
#
# COMPACT_ATOMS: atom_id res chain seq x y z
N LYS A 1 10.33 14.54 -6.07
CA LYS A 1 10.51 14.66 -4.60
C LYS A 1 11.20 13.43 -3.98
N VAL A 2 11.12 12.23 -4.57
CA VAL A 2 11.81 11.01 -4.08
C VAL A 2 13.34 11.03 -4.27
N LEU A 3 13.84 11.52 -5.41
CA LEU A 3 15.29 11.51 -5.70
C LEU A 3 16.15 12.27 -4.69
N LYS A 4 15.65 13.40 -4.16
CA LYS A 4 16.35 14.18 -3.13
C LYS A 4 16.35 13.51 -1.75
N GLN A 5 15.49 12.50 -1.52
CA GLN A 5 15.47 11.73 -0.28
C GLN A 5 16.50 10.59 -0.29
N VAL A 6 16.87 10.08 -1.47
CA VAL A 6 17.84 8.99 -1.62
C VAL A 6 19.26 9.49 -1.92
N HIS A 7 19.41 10.55 -2.73
CA HIS A 7 20.70 11.16 -3.04
C HIS A 7 20.58 12.69 -3.10
N PRO A 8 21.01 13.43 -2.06
CA PRO A 8 20.86 14.89 -2.02
C PRO A 8 21.69 15.62 -3.07
N ASP A 9 22.81 15.04 -3.52
CA ASP A 9 23.80 15.71 -4.39
C ASP A 9 23.79 15.24 -5.85
N THR A 10 22.86 14.34 -6.22
CA THR A 10 22.80 13.75 -7.57
C THR A 10 21.64 14.32 -8.39
N GLY A 11 21.94 14.80 -9.61
CA GLY A 11 20.95 15.21 -10.60
C GLY A 11 20.62 14.10 -11.60
N ILE A 12 19.35 13.96 -11.97
CA ILE A 12 18.89 13.03 -13.01
C ILE A 12 18.64 13.77 -14.33
N SER A 13 19.06 13.18 -15.45
CA SER A 13 18.82 13.72 -16.79
C SER A 13 17.34 13.60 -17.17
N LYS A 14 16.83 14.52 -18.02
CA LYS A 14 15.42 14.52 -18.46
C LYS A 14 15.00 13.20 -19.11
N LYS A 15 15.88 12.59 -19.91
CA LYS A 15 15.64 11.28 -20.55
C LYS A 15 15.55 10.13 -19.54
N ALA A 16 16.44 10.12 -18.54
CA ALA A 16 16.38 9.12 -17.48
C ALA A 16 15.14 9.28 -16.61
N MET A 17 14.68 10.51 -16.39
CA MET A 17 13.39 10.77 -15.72
C MET A 17 12.22 10.20 -16.52
N GLU A 18 12.18 10.39 -17.83
CA GLU A 18 11.12 9.88 -18.71
C GLU A 18 11.04 8.35 -18.69
N ILE A 19 12.18 7.66 -18.75
CA ILE A 19 12.25 6.19 -18.61
C ILE A 19 11.68 5.75 -17.26
N MET A 20 12.02 6.46 -16.17
CA MET A 20 11.52 6.15 -14.83
C MET A 20 10.03 6.44 -14.69
N CYS A 21 9.49 7.48 -15.34
CA CYS A 21 8.06 7.76 -15.36
C CYS A 21 7.29 6.64 -16.08
N ASN A 22 7.73 6.27 -17.29
CA ASN A 22 7.08 5.21 -18.07
C ASN A 22 7.17 3.86 -17.35
N PHE A 23 8.24 3.59 -16.62
CA PHE A 23 8.36 2.39 -15.80
C PHE A 23 7.31 2.31 -14.68
N VAL A 24 7.05 3.44 -14.00
CA VAL A 24 6.02 3.50 -12.96
C VAL A 24 4.62 3.34 -13.56
N GLU A 25 4.37 3.92 -14.73
CA GLU A 25 3.09 3.76 -15.46
C GLU A 25 2.84 2.31 -15.88
N ASP A 26 3.83 1.61 -16.48
CA ASP A 26 3.69 0.19 -16.85
C ASP A 26 3.45 -0.71 -15.63
N LEU A 27 4.13 -0.44 -14.50
CA LEU A 27 3.88 -1.18 -13.26
C LEU A 27 2.47 -0.93 -12.70
N PHE A 28 1.98 0.31 -12.76
CA PHE A 28 0.64 0.65 -12.30
C PHE A 28 -0.44 -0.04 -13.14
N ASP A 29 -0.31 -0.01 -14.47
CA ASP A 29 -1.27 -0.64 -15.38
C ASP A 29 -1.34 -2.16 -15.17
N ARG A 30 -0.19 -2.82 -15.03
CA ARG A 30 -0.15 -4.27 -14.74
C ARG A 30 -0.79 -4.59 -13.39
N LEU A 31 -0.53 -3.78 -12.37
CA LEU A 31 -1.09 -3.97 -11.03
C LEU A 31 -2.60 -3.75 -11.01
N ALA A 32 -3.09 -2.71 -11.70
CA ALA A 32 -4.52 -2.43 -11.84
C ALA A 32 -5.25 -3.55 -12.61
N ALA A 33 -4.63 -4.07 -13.67
CA ALA A 33 -5.19 -5.18 -14.45
C ALA A 33 -5.31 -6.46 -13.61
N GLU A 34 -4.28 -6.82 -12.84
CA GLU A 34 -4.33 -7.99 -11.96
C GLU A 34 -5.31 -7.80 -10.79
N ALA A 35 -5.37 -6.62 -10.20
CA ALA A 35 -6.35 -6.31 -9.15
C ALA A 35 -7.80 -6.39 -9.67
N ALA A 36 -8.05 -5.90 -10.88
CA ALA A 36 -9.36 -6.00 -11.53
C ALA A 36 -9.75 -7.46 -11.80
N LYS A 37 -8.82 -8.28 -12.31
CA LYS A 37 -9.06 -9.73 -12.48
C LYS A 37 -9.41 -10.38 -11.14
N LEU A 38 -8.65 -10.11 -10.08
CA LEU A 38 -8.93 -10.63 -8.73
C LEU A 38 -10.29 -10.20 -8.18
N ALA A 39 -10.73 -8.96 -8.44
CA ALA A 39 -12.06 -8.49 -8.07
C ALA A 39 -13.17 -9.27 -8.79
N THR A 40 -13.00 -9.53 -10.10
CA THR A 40 -13.95 -10.35 -10.88
C THR A 40 -14.02 -11.80 -10.41
N TYR A 41 -12.89 -12.42 -10.05
CA TYR A 41 -12.87 -13.77 -9.47
C TYR A 41 -13.64 -13.85 -8.15
N ASN A 42 -13.51 -12.82 -7.32
CA ASN A 42 -14.21 -12.73 -6.04
C ASN A 42 -15.66 -12.23 -6.15
N LYS A 43 -16.16 -11.95 -7.38
CA LYS A 43 -17.49 -11.38 -7.66
C LYS A 43 -17.78 -10.08 -6.91
N LYS A 44 -16.74 -9.29 -6.64
CA LYS A 44 -16.86 -7.98 -5.99
C LYS A 44 -16.71 -6.89 -7.04
N SER A 45 -17.60 -5.89 -6.99
CA SER A 45 -17.52 -4.69 -7.82
C SER A 45 -16.49 -3.67 -7.31
N THR A 46 -16.03 -3.83 -6.07
CA THR A 46 -15.10 -2.90 -5.41
C THR A 46 -13.73 -3.55 -5.26
N ILE A 47 -12.68 -2.85 -5.73
CA ILE A 47 -11.28 -3.23 -5.49
C ILE A 47 -10.88 -2.78 -4.08
N SER A 48 -10.62 -3.72 -3.17
CA SER A 48 -10.13 -3.40 -1.83
C SER A 48 -8.60 -3.41 -1.79
N SER A 49 -8.03 -2.87 -0.71
CA SER A 49 -6.60 -2.92 -0.42
C SER A 49 -6.05 -4.35 -0.39
N ARG A 50 -6.92 -5.35 -0.11
CA ARG A 50 -6.58 -6.78 -0.13
C ARG A 50 -6.28 -7.29 -1.55
N GLU A 51 -7.09 -6.93 -2.54
CA GLU A 51 -6.85 -7.33 -3.94
C GLU A 51 -5.57 -6.68 -4.46
N VAL A 52 -5.34 -5.40 -4.13
CA VAL A 52 -4.10 -4.68 -4.47
C VAL A 52 -2.87 -5.33 -3.83
N GLN A 53 -2.95 -5.69 -2.54
CA GLN A 53 -1.86 -6.37 -1.82
C GLN A 53 -1.55 -7.74 -2.41
N THR A 54 -2.57 -8.46 -2.88
CA THR A 54 -2.41 -9.78 -3.51
C THR A 54 -1.81 -9.63 -4.91
N ALA A 55 -2.29 -8.68 -5.72
CA ALA A 55 -1.71 -8.34 -7.01
C ALA A 55 -0.22 -7.96 -6.88
N ALA A 56 0.15 -7.15 -5.89
CA ALA A 56 1.55 -6.78 -5.64
C ALA A 56 2.45 -8.00 -5.34
N ARG A 57 1.95 -9.05 -4.67
CA ARG A 57 2.70 -10.30 -4.45
C ARG A 57 2.88 -11.12 -5.74
N LEU A 58 1.94 -11.01 -6.68
CA LEU A 58 2.01 -11.72 -7.96
C LEU A 58 2.97 -11.04 -8.94
N LEU A 59 3.03 -9.71 -8.94
CA LEU A 59 3.92 -8.95 -9.81
C LEU A 59 5.38 -8.93 -9.34
N LEU A 60 5.64 -8.96 -8.04
CA LEU A 60 6.97 -8.77 -7.47
C LEU A 60 7.49 -10.06 -6.81
N PRO A 61 8.66 -10.60 -7.21
CA PRO A 61 9.25 -11.77 -6.57
C PRO A 61 10.01 -11.43 -5.26
N GLY A 62 10.01 -12.37 -4.31
CA GLY A 62 10.93 -12.38 -3.16
C GLY A 62 10.76 -11.25 -2.15
N GLU A 63 11.88 -10.68 -1.69
CA GLU A 63 11.94 -9.67 -0.61
C GLU A 63 11.37 -8.30 -1.00
N LEU A 64 11.35 -7.95 -2.29
CA LEU A 64 10.77 -6.69 -2.78
C LEU A 64 9.26 -6.63 -2.51
N SER A 65 8.55 -7.76 -2.66
CA SER A 65 7.12 -7.84 -2.37
C SER A 65 6.83 -7.55 -0.90
N LYS A 66 7.66 -8.09 0.02
CA LYS A 66 7.49 -7.89 1.46
C LYS A 66 7.66 -6.43 1.86
N HIS A 67 8.68 -5.76 1.31
CA HIS A 67 8.91 -4.34 1.55
C HIS A 67 7.80 -3.47 0.98
N ALA A 68 7.38 -3.70 -0.27
CA ALA A 68 6.29 -2.97 -0.91
C ALA A 68 4.97 -3.08 -0.12
N ILE A 69 4.68 -4.28 0.41
CA ILE A 69 3.49 -4.52 1.21
C ILE A 69 3.58 -3.88 2.58
N SER A 70 4.76 -3.90 3.21
CA SER A 70 5.00 -3.23 4.49
C SER A 70 4.77 -1.72 4.37
N GLU A 71 5.35 -1.09 3.34
CA GLU A 71 5.15 0.34 3.07
C GLU A 71 3.69 0.66 2.69
N GLY A 72 3.05 -0.19 1.87
CA GLY A 72 1.64 -0.05 1.53
C GLY A 72 0.73 -0.10 2.76
N THR A 73 0.99 -1.02 3.68
CA THR A 73 0.18 -1.18 4.90
C THR A 73 0.35 0.01 5.84
N LYS A 74 1.60 0.51 5.99
CA LYS A 74 1.88 1.74 6.76
C LYS A 74 1.18 2.97 6.18
N ALA A 75 1.04 3.05 4.85
CA ALA A 75 0.33 4.14 4.20
C ALA A 75 -1.19 4.04 4.46
N VAL A 76 -1.78 2.85 4.33
CA VAL A 76 -3.21 2.62 4.59
C VAL A 76 -3.57 2.97 6.03
N THR A 77 -2.76 2.56 7.01
CA THR A 77 -3.01 2.88 8.42
C THR A 77 -2.94 4.37 8.70
N LYS A 78 -1.99 5.11 8.11
CA LYS A 78 -1.92 6.58 8.22
C LYS A 78 -3.17 7.25 7.67
N VAL A 79 -3.66 6.82 6.51
CA VAL A 79 -4.85 7.41 5.87
C VAL A 79 -6.13 7.08 6.65
N SER A 80 -6.29 5.83 7.11
CA SER A 80 -7.44 5.43 7.94
C SER A 80 -7.48 6.17 9.28
N PHE A 81 -6.31 6.44 9.89
CA PHE A 81 -6.25 7.15 11.17
C PHE A 81 -6.59 8.65 11.04
N VAL A 82 -6.31 9.27 9.88
CA VAL A 82 -6.70 10.66 9.61
C VAL A 82 -8.22 10.83 9.59
N CYS A 83 -8.98 9.80 9.19
CA CYS A 83 -10.44 9.84 9.22
C CYS A 83 -11.01 9.62 10.63
N PHE A 84 -10.38 8.80 11.47
CA PHE A 84 -10.79 8.60 12.87
C PHE A 84 -10.40 9.77 13.79
N GLY A 85 -9.30 10.44 13.49
CA GLY A 85 -8.78 11.57 14.27
C GLY A 85 -9.57 12.87 14.17
N CYS A 86 -10.59 12.95 13.30
CA CYS A 86 -11.39 14.17 13.15
C CYS A 86 -12.65 14.20 14.04
N CYS A 87 -12.98 13.13 14.79
CA CYS A 87 -14.22 13.13 15.59
C CYS A 87 -14.03 13.19 17.11
N SER A 88 -12.92 12.74 17.71
CA SER A 88 -12.82 12.74 19.17
C SER A 88 -11.39 12.81 19.68
N LEU A 89 -11.08 13.94 20.33
CA LEU A 89 -10.21 14.05 21.51
C LEU A 89 -8.71 13.80 21.32
N GLY A 90 -7.93 14.84 21.66
CA GLY A 90 -6.52 14.69 21.93
C GLY A 90 -6.30 13.75 23.12
N PHE A 91 -5.41 12.77 22.95
CA PHE A 91 -4.47 12.32 23.97
C PHE A 91 -3.34 11.56 23.29
N GLY A 92 -2.10 11.88 23.67
CA GLY A 92 -0.89 11.35 23.06
C GLY A 92 -0.64 9.89 23.42
N ALA A 93 -0.23 9.12 22.41
CA ALA A 93 0.67 7.97 22.53
C ALA A 93 1.06 7.51 21.11
N TRP A 94 1.94 8.27 20.45
CA TRP A 94 2.62 7.75 19.26
C TRP A 94 3.80 6.90 19.73
N TYR A 95 3.54 5.62 19.96
CA TYR A 95 4.56 4.58 20.06
C TYR A 95 4.08 3.33 19.33
N SER A 96 4.69 3.04 18.18
CA SER A 96 5.76 2.05 18.16
C SER A 96 6.28 1.83 16.74
N PRO A 97 7.60 1.95 16.52
CA PRO A 97 8.26 1.45 15.33
C PRO A 97 8.54 -0.05 15.47
N LEU A 98 8.47 -0.78 14.35
CA LEU A 98 9.17 -2.04 14.09
C LEU A 98 8.82 -3.25 14.99
N LEU A 99 8.05 -4.19 14.44
CA LEU A 99 8.18 -5.60 14.78
C LEU A 99 8.45 -6.41 13.50
N PRO A 100 9.65 -7.01 13.37
CA PRO A 100 9.92 -8.06 12.42
C PRO A 100 9.46 -9.42 13.01
N ASP A 101 9.04 -10.28 12.09
CA ASP A 101 8.88 -11.74 12.22
C ASP A 101 7.81 -12.37 13.12
N SER A 102 6.96 -13.12 12.41
CA SER A 102 6.43 -14.45 12.72
C SER A 102 5.51 -14.65 13.94
N THR A 103 4.26 -15.00 13.59
CA THR A 103 3.27 -15.80 14.35
C THR A 103 2.66 -15.22 15.63
N VAL A 104 1.32 -15.01 15.58
CA VAL A 104 0.25 -15.20 16.60
C VAL A 104 -0.85 -14.17 16.26
N LEU A 105 -1.87 -14.49 15.45
CA LEU A 105 -3.12 -15.22 15.74
C LEU A 105 -3.96 -14.69 16.91
N LEU A 106 -5.21 -14.34 16.55
CA LEU A 106 -6.46 -14.39 17.34
C LEU A 106 -6.60 -13.28 18.41
N LEU A 107 -7.69 -12.52 18.52
CA LEU A 107 -9.12 -12.73 18.23
C LEU A 107 -9.82 -11.37 18.30
N GLY A 108 -10.91 -11.20 17.56
CA GLY A 108 -11.94 -10.22 17.92
C GLY A 108 -12.41 -9.31 16.80
N SER A 109 -13.38 -9.80 16.02
CA SER A 109 -14.46 -9.02 15.42
C SER A 109 -14.12 -7.66 14.81
N LEU A 110 -13.82 -7.63 13.52
CA LEU A 110 -14.38 -6.58 12.68
C LEU A 110 -14.78 -7.15 11.33
N SER A 111 -15.80 -8.02 11.40
CA SER A 111 -16.84 -8.01 10.38
C SER A 111 -17.55 -6.66 10.47
N SER A 112 -17.04 -5.68 9.74
CA SER A 112 -17.82 -4.51 9.35
C SER A 112 -17.66 -4.35 7.85
N THR A 113 -18.59 -5.00 7.17
CA THR A 113 -19.31 -4.39 6.05
C THR A 113 -19.26 -2.87 6.11
N VAL A 114 -18.63 -2.26 5.12
CA VAL A 114 -18.98 -0.96 4.56
C VAL A 114 -18.81 -1.21 3.05
N ASP A 115 -19.79 -1.49 2.19
CA ASP A 115 -21.22 -1.17 2.12
C ASP A 115 -21.64 0.10 2.86
N GLU A 116 -21.43 1.24 2.21
CA GLU A 116 -22.33 2.36 2.37
C GLU A 116 -22.41 3.15 1.05
N ARG A 117 -23.59 3.06 0.45
CA ARG A 117 -24.42 4.11 -0.16
C ARG A 117 -23.87 5.54 -0.20
#